data_AF-A0A8S3GFL3-F1
#
_entry.id   AF-A0A8S3GFL3-F1
#
_cell.length_a   1.000
_cell.length_b   1.000
_cell.length_c   1.000
_cell.angle_alpha   90.00
_cell.angle_beta   90.00
_cell.angle_gamma   90.00
#
_symmetry.space_group_name_H-M   'P 1'
#
loop_
_entity.id
_entity.type
_entity.pdbx_description
1 polymer ?
#
loop_
_entity_poly.entity_id
_entity_poly.type
_entity_poly.pdbx_seq_one_letter_code
_entity_poly.pdbx_strand_id
1 'polypeptide(L)'
;MPTVYVDLSMINGQTKHLLDAKKFQTLSVREQAGVIMASMIYLGKKDELGQPLYPITLWIACDLDRPDGRQLLLNALTYLKSHTHARLGLV
;
A
#
# COMPACT_ATOMS: atom_id res chain seq x y z
N MET A 1 -17.47 -14.54 -8.08
CA MET A 1 -16.69 -13.85 -9.13
C MET A 1 -15.25 -13.68 -8.65
N PRO A 2 -14.22 -13.93 -9.47
CA PRO A 2 -12.83 -13.77 -9.05
C PRO A 2 -12.52 -12.29 -8.80
N THR A 3 -12.01 -11.97 -7.61
CA THR A 3 -11.58 -10.61 -7.24
C THR A 3 -10.25 -10.32 -7.93
N VAL A 4 -10.24 -9.37 -8.86
CA VAL A 4 -9.02 -8.88 -9.53
C VAL A 4 -8.52 -7.65 -8.77
N TYR A 5 -7.34 -7.77 -8.17
CA TYR A 5 -6.66 -6.64 -7.53
C TYR A 5 -5.91 -5.83 -8.59
N VAL A 6 -5.91 -4.52 -8.44
CA VAL A 6 -5.08 -3.63 -9.25
C VAL A 6 -3.91 -3.19 -8.39
N ASP A 7 -2.71 -3.40 -8.92
CA ASP A 7 -1.51 -2.77 -8.37
C ASP A 7 -1.53 -1.28 -8.75
N LEU A 8 -1.68 -0.44 -7.74
CA LEU A 8 -1.70 1.01 -7.87
C LEU A 8 -0.36 1.65 -7.46
N SER A 9 0.69 0.86 -7.22
CA SER A 9 2.04 1.37 -6.89
C SER A 9 2.63 2.27 -8.00
N MET A 10 2.18 2.08 -9.24
CA MET A 10 2.62 2.87 -10.40
C MET A 10 2.04 4.30 -10.45
N ILE A 11 1.06 4.66 -9.60
CA ILE A 11 0.48 6.02 -9.59
C ILE A 11 1.53 7.08 -9.22
N ASN A 12 2.56 6.70 -8.45
CA ASN A 12 3.61 7.63 -8.01
C ASN A 12 4.83 7.73 -8.94
N GLY A 13 4.83 7.06 -10.09
CA GLY A 13 5.73 7.36 -11.22
C GLY A 13 7.25 7.26 -10.96
N GLN A 14 7.72 6.66 -9.87
CA GLN A 14 9.14 6.53 -9.56
C GLN A 14 9.49 5.08 -9.23
N THR A 15 10.50 4.59 -9.94
CA THR A 15 11.13 3.29 -9.74
C THR A 15 11.56 3.11 -8.29
N LYS A 16 11.39 1.86 -7.84
CA LYS A 16 11.72 1.26 -6.54
C LYS A 16 13.21 1.44 -6.16
N HIS A 17 13.68 2.67 -6.00
CA HIS A 17 14.98 2.93 -5.39
C HIS A 17 14.80 2.74 -3.88
N LEU A 18 14.96 1.49 -3.44
CA LEU A 18 15.17 1.20 -2.02
C LEU A 18 16.40 2.02 -1.59
N LEU A 19 16.15 3.15 -0.93
CA LEU A 19 17.22 3.91 -0.31
C LEU A 19 17.85 3.02 0.76
N ASP A 20 19.17 2.88 0.70
CA ASP A 20 19.94 2.30 1.80
C ASP A 20 19.55 3.02 3.11
N ALA A 21 19.32 2.25 4.19
CA ALA A 21 18.86 2.75 5.48
C ALA A 21 19.71 3.92 5.99
N LYS A 22 21.03 3.91 5.71
CA LYS A 22 21.93 5.01 6.07
C LYS A 22 21.62 6.30 5.33
N LYS A 23 21.30 6.22 4.03
CA LYS A 23 20.92 7.40 3.24
C LYS A 23 19.56 7.92 3.67
N PHE A 24 18.61 7.04 3.98
CA PHE A 24 17.29 7.44 4.48
C PHE A 24 17.39 8.25 5.78
N GLN A 25 18.25 7.84 6.71
CA GLN A 25 18.44 8.55 7.99
C GLN A 25 19.03 9.95 7.84
N THR A 26 19.74 10.25 6.74
CA THR A 26 20.30 11.59 6.48
C THR A 26 19.29 12.59 5.93
N LEU A 27 18.12 12.13 5.50
CA LEU A 27 17.07 12.97 4.92
C LEU A 27 16.32 13.76 6.00
N SER A 28 15.79 14.92 5.63
CA SER A 28 14.81 15.63 6.45
C SER A 28 13.50 14.83 6.58
N VAL A 29 12.71 15.11 7.62
CA VAL A 29 11.42 14.43 7.85
C VAL A 29 10.49 14.51 6.62
N ARG A 30 10.51 15.64 5.91
CA ARG A 30 9.70 15.84 4.69
C ARG A 30 10.17 14.94 3.54
N GLU A 31 11.48 14.81 3.37
CA GLU A 31 12.07 13.96 2.33
C GLU A 31 11.87 12.48 2.66
N GLN A 32 12.01 12.09 3.93
CA GLN A 32 11.70 10.74 4.41
C GLN A 32 10.24 10.37 4.10
N ALA A 33 9.30 11.26 4.42
CA ALA A 33 7.89 11.05 4.08
C ALA A 33 7.68 10.92 2.56
N GLY A 34 8.36 11.75 1.76
CA GLY A 34 8.35 11.66 0.30
C GLY A 34 8.79 10.28 -0.22
N VAL A 35 9.87 9.75 0.33
CA VAL A 35 10.41 8.43 -0.01
C VAL A 35 9.44 7.33 0.38
N ILE A 36 8.90 7.35 1.60
CA ILE A 36 7.92 6.36 2.06
C ILE A 36 6.70 6.37 1.14
N MET A 37 6.12 7.55 0.87
CA MET A 37 4.97 7.68 -0.02
C MET A 37 5.24 7.16 -1.44
N ALA A 38 6.44 7.37 -1.97
CA ALA A 38 6.83 6.85 -3.29
C ALA A 38 6.96 5.31 -3.31
N SER A 39 7.34 4.70 -2.20
CA SER A 39 7.50 3.23 -2.08
C SER A 39 6.23 2.46 -1.70
N MET A 40 5.15 3.15 -1.33
CA MET A 40 3.92 2.50 -0.86
C MET A 40 3.22 1.70 -1.97
N ILE A 41 2.84 0.47 -1.63
CA ILE A 41 2.03 -0.38 -2.49
C ILE A 41 0.56 -0.17 -2.15
N TYR A 42 -0.24 0.20 -3.15
CA TYR A 42 -1.68 0.40 -3.00
C TYR A 42 -2.45 -0.72 -3.68
N LEU A 43 -3.40 -1.31 -2.95
CA LEU A 43 -4.32 -2.33 -3.43
C LEU A 43 -5.75 -1.79 -3.36
N GLY A 44 -6.49 -1.86 -4.47
CA GLY A 44 -7.90 -1.53 -4.55
C GLY A 44 -8.67 -2.58 -5.35
N LYS A 45 -9.98 -2.66 -5.10
CA LYS A 45 -10.89 -3.43 -5.96
C LYS A 45 -11.24 -2.62 -7.21
N LYS A 46 -11.25 -3.23 -8.39
CA LYS A 46 -11.98 -2.65 -9.52
C LYS A 46 -13.47 -2.64 -9.16
N ASP A 47 -14.11 -1.48 -9.23
CA ASP A 47 -15.56 -1.41 -9.22
C ASP A 47 -16.10 -1.91 -10.58
N GLU A 48 -17.37 -2.30 -10.62
CA GLU A 48 -18.02 -2.76 -11.86
C GLU A 48 -18.18 -1.63 -12.89
N LEU A 49 -18.05 -0.36 -12.47
CA LEU A 49 -18.16 0.82 -13.33
C LEU A 49 -16.81 1.36 -13.84
N GLY A 50 -15.68 0.74 -13.48
CA GLY A 50 -14.34 1.15 -13.93
C GLY A 50 -13.85 2.50 -13.38
N GLN A 51 -14.51 3.06 -12.38
CA GLN A 51 -14.15 4.32 -11.73
C GLN A 51 -13.57 4.03 -10.33
N PRO A 52 -12.25 4.20 -10.11
CA PRO A 52 -11.62 3.90 -8.83
C PRO A 52 -11.94 4.95 -7.76
N LEU A 53 -13.19 5.00 -7.29
CA LEU A 53 -13.57 5.83 -6.15
C LEU A 53 -13.36 5.04 -4.85
N TYR A 54 -12.20 5.24 -4.23
CA TYR A 54 -11.85 4.70 -2.92
C TYR A 54 -11.94 5.79 -1.83
N PRO A 55 -13.13 6.07 -1.28
CA PRO A 55 -13.30 7.09 -0.24
C PRO A 55 -12.51 6.76 1.04
N ILE A 56 -12.19 5.48 1.27
CA ILE A 56 -11.45 5.02 2.44
C ILE A 56 -10.04 4.61 2.04
N THR A 57 -9.05 5.18 2.73
CA THR A 57 -7.65 4.75 2.64
C THR A 57 -7.23 4.15 3.96
N LEU A 58 -6.84 2.86 3.96
CA LEU A 58 -6.27 2.17 5.11
C LEU A 58 -4.77 2.00 4.87
N TRP A 59 -3.93 2.43 5.81
CA TRP A 59 -2.49 2.17 5.78
C TRP A 59 -2.12 1.19 6.88
N ILE A 60 -1.38 0.15 6.53
CA ILE A 60 -0.80 -0.79 7.49
C ILE A 60 0.72 -0.73 7.39
N ALA A 61 1.39 -0.71 8.54
CA ALA A 61 2.82 -0.90 8.65
C ALA A 61 3.04 -2.25 9.36
N CYS A 62 3.71 -3.19 8.70
CA CYS A 62 3.87 -4.53 9.26
C CYS A 62 5.16 -5.22 8.84
N ASP A 63 5.76 -5.97 9.77
CA ASP A 63 6.93 -6.79 9.51
C ASP A 63 6.53 -8.15 8.90
N LEU A 64 6.73 -8.30 7.60
CA LEU A 64 6.36 -9.51 6.87
C LEU A 64 7.27 -10.72 7.16
N ASP A 65 8.44 -10.50 7.78
CA ASP A 65 9.33 -11.59 8.20
C ASP A 65 8.76 -12.31 9.43
N ARG A 66 7.86 -11.64 10.17
CA ARG A 66 7.21 -12.21 11.35
C ARG A 66 5.78 -12.72 11.08
N PRO A 67 5.34 -13.79 11.77
CA PRO A 67 4.02 -14.38 11.56
C PRO A 67 2.86 -13.43 11.92
N ASP A 68 3.03 -12.58 12.93
CA ASP A 68 2.06 -11.56 13.34
C ASP A 68 1.87 -10.49 12.27
N GLY A 69 2.95 -10.02 11.63
CA GLY A 69 2.85 -9.06 10.52
C GLY A 69 2.18 -9.66 9.28
N ARG A 70 2.48 -10.92 8.93
CA ARG A 70 1.74 -11.63 7.87
C ARG A 70 0.26 -11.79 8.19
N GLN A 71 -0.08 -12.08 9.46
CA GLN A 71 -1.47 -12.18 9.89
C GLN A 71 -2.18 -10.82 9.78
N LEU A 72 -1.52 -9.72 10.13
CA LEU A 72 -2.05 -8.37 9.96
C LEU A 72 -2.36 -8.07 8.48
N LEU A 73 -1.43 -8.38 7.57
CA LEU A 73 -1.66 -8.24 6.13
C LEU A 73 -2.84 -9.12 5.67
N LEU A 74 -2.91 -10.38 6.11
CA LEU A 74 -4.00 -11.28 5.75
C LEU A 74 -5.37 -10.75 6.22
N ASN A 75 -5.44 -10.19 7.42
CA ASN A 75 -6.66 -9.59 7.96
C ASN A 75 -7.07 -8.36 7.13
N ALA A 76 -6.11 -7.50 6.78
CA ALA A 76 -6.38 -6.32 5.95
C ALA A 76 -6.83 -6.67 4.54
N LEU A 77 -6.23 -7.70 3.92
CA LEU A 77 -6.67 -8.23 2.63
C LEU A 77 -8.07 -8.83 2.71
N THR A 78 -8.39 -9.51 3.81
CA THR A 78 -9.73 -10.07 4.06
C THR A 78 -10.77 -8.96 4.19
N TYR A 79 -10.45 -7.87 4.89
CA TYR A 79 -11.28 -6.66 4.94
C TYR A 79 -11.50 -6.06 3.54
N LEU A 80 -10.44 -5.94 2.73
CA LEU A 80 -10.53 -5.42 1.36
C LEU A 80 -11.39 -6.33 0.45
N LYS A 81 -11.43 -7.66 0.72
CA LYS A 81 -12.32 -8.59 0.01
C LYS A 81 -13.80 -8.38 0.33
N SER A 82 -14.14 -7.90 1.52
CA SER A 82 -15.54 -7.65 1.89
C SER A 82 -16.01 -6.21 1.62
N HIS A 83 -15.09 -5.26 1.44
CA HIS A 83 -15.42 -3.83 1.27
C HIS A 83 -14.95 -3.29 -0.09
N THR A 84 -15.88 -2.76 -0.90
CA THR A 84 -15.62 -2.28 -2.28
C THR A 84 -15.06 -0.85 -2.34
N HIS A 85 -15.20 -0.06 -1.28
CA HIS A 85 -14.89 1.37 -1.25
C HIS A 85 -13.64 1.71 -0.43
N ALA A 86 -12.72 0.76 -0.32
CA ALA A 86 -11.45 0.94 0.40
C ALA A 86 -10.26 0.68 -0.52
N ARG A 87 -9.16 1.40 -0.28
CA ARG A 87 -7.82 1.04 -0.75
C ARG A 87 -6.91 0.75 0.44
N LEU A 88 -6.03 -0.22 0.30
CA LEU A 88 -5.04 -0.63 1.29
C LEU A 88 -3.65 -0.20 0.84
N GLY A 89 -2.96 0.60 1.64
CA GLY A 89 -1.55 0.92 1.51
C GLY A 89 -0.71 0.03 2.45
N LEU A 90 0.38 -0.54 1.94
CA LEU A 90 1.33 -1.34 2.70
C LEU A 90 2.68 -0.62 2.80
N VAL A 91 3.21 -0.55 4.03
CA VAL A 91 4.56 -0.07 4.39
C VAL A 91 5.33 -1.19 5.08
#